data_AF-A0A8T7CB25-F1
#
_entry.id   AF-A0A8T7CB25-F1
#
_cell.length_a   1.000
_cell.length_b   1.000
_cell.length_c   1.000
_cell.angle_alpha   90.00
_cell.angle_beta   90.00
_cell.angle_gamma   90.00
#
_symmetry.space_group_name_H-M   'P 1'
#
loop_
_entity.id
_entity.type
_entity.pdbx_description
1 polymer ?
#
loop_
_entity_poly.entity_id
_entity_poly.type
_entity_poly.pdbx_seq_one_letter_code
_entity_poly.pdbx_strand_id
1 'polypeptide(L)'
;MSPVRLMLGPQRPTPNLGEACDAAGVPSGTLAVISAGLKEAEADIDHVRQALGRPLEDLALYQRAEAVFATDAELAAACRARQDQLKGQQRLYRLRLRQLATAARKLLKTKGDAEMLAVEQRHAIEQLRALDRHHLERTQAINMQCDEVLADKPSEHLSRHRDAVRQVLQRSAGLVITGGNLAIILNRMRLFGVEELIKDTHVVAWSAGAMALAQRIVLFHDRAPHGRREPEIFGAGFGLLPGFIFFPDAAARLRDKDRARMELLSRRFAPDQCIAMDNGTALHFSGAAVVSASNARRIAKDGGLESFRTS
;
A
#
# COMPACT_ATOMS: atom_id res chain seq x y z
N MET A 1 6.74 8.15 -23.76
CA MET A 1 7.56 7.46 -22.74
C MET A 1 6.62 6.85 -21.71
N SER A 2 6.87 5.63 -21.25
CA SER A 2 6.10 5.07 -20.14
C SER A 2 6.38 5.85 -18.86
N PRO A 3 5.37 6.09 -18.00
CA PRO A 3 5.57 6.80 -16.74
C PRO A 3 6.57 6.06 -15.85
N VAL A 4 7.47 6.81 -15.23
CA VAL A 4 8.39 6.31 -14.19
C VAL A 4 7.58 5.96 -12.96
N ARG A 5 7.78 4.77 -12.42
CA ARG A 5 7.21 4.36 -11.14
C ARG A 5 8.34 3.91 -10.23
N LEU A 6 8.59 4.67 -9.17
CA LEU A 6 9.72 4.46 -8.26
C LEU A 6 9.20 4.16 -6.85
N MET A 7 9.38 2.92 -6.40
CA MET A 7 8.98 2.48 -5.06
C MET A 7 10.21 2.42 -4.16
N LEU A 8 10.19 3.15 -3.05
CA LEU A 8 11.31 3.24 -2.12
C LEU A 8 10.98 2.64 -0.75
N GLY A 9 12.02 2.22 -0.04
CA GLY A 9 11.93 1.94 1.38
C GLY A 9 11.72 3.24 2.20
N PRO A 10 11.60 3.12 3.54
CA PRO A 10 11.54 4.29 4.42
C PRO A 10 12.69 5.27 4.14
N GLN A 11 12.40 6.57 4.18
CA GLN A 11 13.38 7.65 3.93
C GLN A 11 14.16 8.10 5.18
N ARG A 12 14.08 7.31 6.25
CA ARG A 12 14.86 7.47 7.49
C ARG A 12 15.42 6.10 7.90
N PRO A 13 16.60 6.04 8.54
CA PRO A 13 17.43 7.18 8.94
C PRO A 13 18.17 7.86 7.78
N THR A 14 18.47 7.16 6.70
CA THR A 14 19.24 7.68 5.57
C THR A 14 18.36 7.85 4.32
N PRO A 15 18.04 9.07 3.88
CA PRO A 15 17.21 9.27 2.69
C PRO A 15 17.98 8.87 1.42
N ASN A 16 17.29 8.24 0.46
CA ASN A 16 17.81 7.95 -0.89
C ASN A 16 16.93 8.53 -2.00
N LEU A 17 15.95 9.38 -1.63
CA LEU A 17 14.92 9.92 -2.52
C LEU A 17 15.50 10.68 -3.72
N GLY A 18 16.40 11.64 -3.50
CA GLY A 18 16.99 12.45 -4.58
C GLY A 18 17.78 11.59 -5.57
N GLU A 19 18.75 10.82 -5.07
CA GLU A 19 19.57 9.92 -5.88
C GLU A 19 18.74 8.91 -6.68
N ALA A 20 17.72 8.32 -6.06
CA ALA A 20 16.85 7.37 -6.73
C ALA A 20 15.97 8.02 -7.81
N CYS A 21 15.50 9.25 -7.59
CA CYS A 21 14.76 10.02 -8.59
C CYS A 21 15.63 10.34 -9.81
N ASP A 22 16.87 10.77 -9.58
CA ASP A 22 17.82 11.08 -10.66
C ASP A 22 18.18 9.82 -11.44
N ALA A 23 18.49 8.71 -10.76
CA ALA A 23 18.80 7.43 -11.38
C ALA A 23 17.61 6.83 -12.18
N ALA A 24 16.37 7.05 -11.71
CA ALA A 24 15.17 6.60 -12.41
C ALA A 24 14.73 7.53 -13.55
N GLY A 25 15.40 8.69 -13.71
CA GLY A 25 15.04 9.67 -14.73
C GLY A 25 13.70 10.36 -14.48
N VAL A 26 13.33 10.58 -13.20
CA VAL A 26 12.13 11.36 -12.86
C VAL A 26 12.29 12.77 -13.42
N PRO A 27 11.36 13.26 -14.27
CA PRO A 27 11.53 14.54 -14.95
C PRO A 27 11.77 15.70 -13.98
N SER A 28 12.62 16.63 -14.40
CA SER A 28 12.83 17.90 -13.70
C SER A 28 11.56 18.74 -13.72
N GLY A 29 11.35 19.55 -12.68
CA GLY A 29 10.19 20.42 -12.55
C GLY A 29 9.51 20.29 -11.19
N THR A 30 8.34 20.93 -11.05
CA THR A 30 7.55 20.87 -9.83
C THR A 30 6.93 19.50 -9.67
N LEU A 31 7.07 18.90 -8.50
CA LEU A 31 6.40 17.64 -8.15
C LEU A 31 5.21 17.92 -7.23
N ALA A 32 4.06 17.34 -7.56
CA ALA A 32 2.94 17.29 -6.64
C ALA A 32 3.26 16.33 -5.49
N VAL A 33 2.77 16.61 -4.29
CA VAL A 33 3.03 15.79 -3.10
C VAL A 33 1.73 15.43 -2.42
N ILE A 34 1.60 14.16 -2.03
CA ILE A 34 0.65 13.69 -1.03
C ILE A 34 1.46 13.45 0.24
N SER A 35 1.47 14.43 1.12
CA SER A 35 2.12 14.34 2.43
C SER A 35 1.41 13.32 3.31
N ALA A 36 2.16 12.79 4.28
CA ALA A 36 1.75 11.70 5.15
C ALA A 36 0.34 11.92 5.65
N GLY A 37 -0.55 10.93 5.49
CA GLY A 37 -1.97 11.05 5.83
C GLY A 37 -2.29 11.24 7.32
N LEU A 38 -1.63 12.17 8.02
CA LEU A 38 -1.87 12.58 9.40
C LEU A 38 -2.07 14.10 9.40
N LYS A 39 -3.12 14.57 10.08
CA LYS A 39 -3.51 15.97 10.19
C LYS A 39 -2.36 16.91 10.56
N GLU A 40 -1.49 16.47 11.46
CA GLU A 40 -0.39 17.24 12.04
C GLU A 40 0.84 17.34 11.12
N ALA A 41 0.95 16.45 10.13
CA ALA A 41 2.08 16.36 9.21
C ALA A 41 1.75 16.82 7.79
N GLU A 42 0.49 17.18 7.52
CA GLU A 42 0.10 17.77 6.24
C GLU A 42 0.70 19.17 6.12
N ALA A 43 1.26 19.51 4.95
CA ALA A 43 2.13 20.65 4.70
C ALA A 43 3.57 20.58 5.28
N ASP A 44 3.90 19.62 6.15
CA ASP A 44 5.31 19.35 6.54
C ASP A 44 6.02 18.50 5.48
N ILE A 45 6.29 19.15 4.34
CA ILE A 45 7.03 18.56 3.22
C ILE A 45 8.48 19.09 3.13
N ASP A 46 8.97 19.77 4.18
CA ASP A 46 10.29 20.39 4.19
C ASP A 46 11.41 19.34 4.06
N HIS A 47 11.25 18.21 4.75
CA HIS A 47 12.17 17.08 4.63
C HIS A 47 12.18 16.47 3.22
N VAL A 48 11.03 16.46 2.53
CA VAL A 48 10.91 16.00 1.14
C VAL A 48 11.58 17.00 0.20
N ARG A 49 11.35 18.30 0.43
CA ARG A 49 11.95 19.39 -0.36
C ARG A 49 13.47 19.39 -0.25
N GLN A 50 13.99 19.22 0.97
CA GLN A 50 15.42 19.12 1.23
C GLN A 50 16.04 17.90 0.53
N ALA A 51 15.38 16.74 0.59
CA ALA A 51 15.89 15.51 0.00
C ALA A 51 15.84 15.50 -1.54
N LEU A 52 14.87 16.19 -2.16
CA LEU A 52 14.74 16.26 -3.61
C LEU A 52 15.49 17.44 -4.24
N GLY A 53 15.63 18.55 -3.54
CA GLY A 53 16.18 19.79 -4.11
C GLY A 53 15.33 20.38 -5.25
N ARG A 54 14.04 20.06 -5.30
CA ARG A 54 13.10 20.45 -6.38
C ARG A 54 11.91 21.24 -5.81
N PRO A 55 11.26 22.10 -6.62
CA PRO A 55 10.00 22.73 -6.23
C PRO A 55 8.93 21.66 -6.00
N LEU A 56 8.17 21.82 -4.92
CA LEU A 56 7.11 20.90 -4.52
C LEU A 56 5.80 21.67 -4.35
N GLU A 57 4.70 21.04 -4.74
CA GLU A 57 3.36 21.53 -4.48
C GLU A 57 2.55 20.48 -3.71
N ASP A 58 2.14 20.79 -2.49
CA ASP A 58 1.30 19.88 -1.70
C ASP A 58 -0.13 19.87 -2.26
N LEU A 59 -0.67 18.67 -2.50
CA LEU A 59 -2.07 18.52 -2.88
C LEU A 59 -3.02 18.83 -1.71
N ALA A 60 -2.55 18.79 -0.46
CA ALA A 60 -3.31 19.12 0.74
C ALA A 60 -4.65 18.36 0.81
N LEU A 61 -4.64 17.07 0.46
CA LEU A 61 -5.86 16.28 0.28
C LEU A 61 -6.65 16.13 1.59
N TYR A 62 -6.00 16.11 2.75
CA TYR A 62 -6.68 16.05 4.03
C TYR A 62 -7.39 17.38 4.33
N GLN A 63 -6.73 18.52 4.22
CA GLN A 63 -7.37 19.85 4.34
C GLN A 63 -8.53 20.04 3.36
N ARG A 64 -8.36 19.63 2.09
CA ARG A 64 -9.45 19.66 1.10
C ARG A 64 -10.63 18.78 1.54
N ALA A 65 -10.37 17.60 2.10
CA ALA A 65 -11.43 16.73 2.59
C ALA A 65 -12.18 17.35 3.77
N GLU A 66 -11.47 17.98 4.72
CA GLU A 66 -12.12 18.67 5.83
C GLU A 66 -12.99 19.84 5.34
N ALA A 67 -12.52 20.61 4.36
CA ALA A 67 -13.31 21.67 3.73
C ALA A 67 -14.59 21.12 3.07
N VAL A 68 -14.47 20.02 2.31
CA VAL A 68 -15.63 19.35 1.70
C VAL A 68 -16.60 18.85 2.77
N PHE A 69 -16.12 18.17 3.81
CA PHE A 69 -16.98 17.60 4.85
C PHE A 69 -17.64 18.66 5.74
N ALA A 70 -17.02 19.82 5.91
CA ALA A 70 -17.62 20.94 6.63
C ALA A 70 -18.80 21.55 5.87
N THR A 71 -18.77 21.52 4.53
CA THR A 71 -19.83 22.07 3.68
C THR A 71 -20.88 21.04 3.28
N ASP A 72 -20.51 19.76 3.19
CA ASP A 72 -21.37 18.68 2.73
C ASP A 72 -21.50 17.57 3.80
N ALA A 73 -22.47 17.76 4.68
CA ALA A 73 -22.70 16.87 5.81
C ALA A 73 -23.20 15.47 5.39
N GLU A 74 -23.97 15.37 4.30
CA GLU A 74 -24.43 14.10 3.76
C GLU A 74 -23.28 13.28 3.21
N LEU A 75 -22.41 13.90 2.40
CA LEU A 75 -21.20 13.27 1.88
C LEU A 75 -20.27 12.83 3.01
N ALA A 76 -20.08 13.67 4.02
CA ALA A 76 -19.31 13.33 5.21
C ALA A 76 -19.91 12.12 5.95
N ALA A 77 -21.23 12.06 6.08
CA ALA A 77 -21.94 10.95 6.71
C ALA A 77 -21.78 9.65 5.90
N ALA A 78 -21.90 9.70 4.57
CA ALA A 78 -21.69 8.55 3.69
C ALA A 78 -20.25 8.00 3.82
N CYS A 79 -19.24 8.89 3.79
CA CYS A 79 -17.84 8.52 3.96
C CYS A 79 -17.58 7.88 5.34
N ARG A 80 -18.18 8.41 6.41
CA ARG A 80 -18.09 7.83 7.77
C ARG A 80 -18.75 6.45 7.84
N ALA A 81 -19.96 6.30 7.30
CA ALA A 81 -20.69 5.04 7.27
C ALA A 81 -19.88 3.94 6.56
N ARG A 82 -19.31 4.25 5.37
CA ARG A 82 -18.39 3.36 4.66
C ARG A 82 -17.21 2.95 5.54
N GLN A 83 -16.57 3.91 6.21
CA GLN A 83 -15.41 3.65 7.06
C GLN A 83 -15.74 2.72 8.25
N ASP A 84 -16.94 2.85 8.82
CA ASP A 84 -17.38 2.00 9.92
C ASP A 84 -17.74 0.59 9.45
N GLN A 85 -18.34 0.45 8.27
CA GLN A 85 -18.56 -0.85 7.62
C GLN A 85 -17.22 -1.56 7.34
N LEU A 86 -16.23 -0.86 6.76
CA LEU A 86 -14.89 -1.43 6.52
C LEU A 86 -14.22 -1.88 7.82
N LYS A 87 -14.32 -1.09 8.89
CA LYS A 87 -13.81 -1.49 10.22
C LYS A 87 -14.54 -2.73 10.74
N GLY A 88 -15.87 -2.80 10.58
CA GLY A 88 -16.68 -3.97 10.93
C GLY A 88 -16.24 -5.23 10.18
N GLN A 89 -16.09 -5.11 8.86
CA GLN A 89 -15.62 -6.18 7.99
C GLN A 89 -14.22 -6.67 8.39
N GLN A 90 -13.28 -5.75 8.68
CA GLN A 90 -11.94 -6.10 9.16
C GLN A 90 -11.98 -6.88 10.49
N ARG A 91 -12.86 -6.49 11.42
CA ARG A 91 -13.02 -7.21 12.71
C ARG A 91 -13.46 -8.66 12.49
N LEU A 92 -14.47 -8.88 11.64
CA LEU A 92 -14.98 -10.22 11.34
C LEU A 92 -13.94 -11.09 10.62
N TYR A 93 -13.21 -10.51 9.67
CA TYR A 93 -12.11 -11.19 8.99
C TYR A 93 -10.99 -11.60 9.96
N ARG A 94 -10.57 -10.72 10.88
CA ARG A 94 -9.55 -11.01 11.89
C ARG A 94 -9.91 -12.18 12.81
N LEU A 95 -11.18 -12.33 13.18
CA LEU A 95 -11.64 -13.43 14.03
C LEU A 95 -11.33 -14.79 13.38
N ARG A 96 -11.61 -14.92 12.09
CA ARG A 96 -11.37 -16.16 11.31
C ARG A 96 -9.89 -16.35 10.99
N LEU A 97 -9.21 -15.27 10.59
CA LEU A 97 -7.81 -15.27 10.18
C LEU A 97 -6.90 -15.91 11.24
N ARG A 98 -7.08 -15.53 12.52
CA ARG A 98 -6.20 -15.97 13.59
C ARG A 98 -6.12 -17.49 13.73
N GLN A 99 -7.27 -18.17 13.63
CA GLN A 99 -7.34 -19.62 13.80
C GLN A 99 -6.75 -20.35 12.59
N LEU A 100 -7.12 -19.93 11.38
CA LEU A 100 -6.58 -20.52 10.15
C LEU A 100 -5.06 -20.34 10.04
N ALA A 101 -4.55 -19.14 10.37
CA ALA A 101 -3.12 -18.86 10.34
C ALA A 101 -2.37 -19.69 11.39
N THR A 102 -2.96 -19.89 12.56
CA THR A 102 -2.37 -20.73 13.60
C THR A 102 -2.30 -22.19 13.15
N ALA A 103 -3.36 -22.73 12.55
CA ALA A 103 -3.39 -24.10 12.04
C ALA A 103 -2.35 -24.30 10.92
N ALA A 104 -2.32 -23.40 9.92
CA ALA A 104 -1.35 -23.46 8.83
C ALA A 104 0.09 -23.40 9.33
N ARG A 105 0.42 -22.49 10.27
CA ARG A 105 1.76 -22.42 10.87
C ARG A 105 2.14 -23.66 11.66
N LYS A 106 1.17 -24.33 12.31
CA LYS A 106 1.43 -25.59 13.02
C LYS A 106 1.78 -26.69 12.02
N LEU A 107 1.00 -26.86 10.95
CA LEU A 107 1.24 -27.85 9.90
C LEU A 107 2.60 -27.66 9.21
N LEU A 108 3.04 -26.41 8.99
CA LEU A 108 4.37 -26.11 8.45
C LEU A 108 5.52 -26.50 9.40
N LYS A 109 5.26 -26.62 10.70
CA LYS A 109 6.26 -27.02 11.72
C LYS A 109 6.19 -28.50 12.07
N THR A 110 5.14 -29.21 11.64
CA THR A 110 4.94 -30.63 11.93
C THR A 110 5.99 -31.47 11.20
N LYS A 111 6.50 -32.49 11.90
CA LYS A 111 7.37 -33.53 11.33
C LYS A 111 6.54 -34.79 11.09
N GLY A 112 6.85 -35.53 10.04
CA GLY A 112 6.11 -36.72 9.64
C GLY A 112 6.37 -37.06 8.19
N ASP A 113 5.47 -37.84 7.60
CA ASP A 113 5.52 -38.15 6.17
C ASP A 113 5.40 -36.87 5.32
N ALA A 114 6.40 -36.64 4.47
CA ALA A 114 6.53 -35.41 3.71
C ALA A 114 5.44 -35.27 2.64
N GLU A 115 5.00 -36.38 2.03
CA GLU A 115 3.97 -36.36 1.00
C GLU A 115 2.60 -36.01 1.60
N MET A 116 2.23 -36.69 2.69
CA MET A 116 1.02 -36.38 3.45
C MET A 116 1.02 -34.94 3.96
N LEU A 117 2.13 -34.48 4.57
CA LEU A 117 2.22 -33.10 5.09
C LEU A 117 2.13 -32.06 3.98
N ALA A 118 2.70 -32.30 2.81
CA ALA A 118 2.64 -31.36 1.69
C ALA A 118 1.20 -31.15 1.18
N VAL A 119 0.36 -32.18 1.22
CA VAL A 119 -1.08 -32.07 0.89
C VAL A 119 -1.80 -31.21 1.92
N GLU A 120 -1.65 -31.52 3.21
CA GLU A 120 -2.33 -30.80 4.29
C GLU A 120 -1.89 -29.33 4.40
N GLN A 121 -0.59 -29.05 4.23
CA GLN A 121 -0.07 -27.68 4.20
C GLN A 121 -0.65 -26.87 3.05
N ARG A 122 -0.77 -27.47 1.85
CA ARG A 122 -1.40 -26.79 0.69
C ARG A 122 -2.86 -26.48 0.98
N HIS A 123 -3.61 -27.43 1.55
CA HIS A 123 -5.01 -27.23 1.87
C HIS A 123 -5.20 -26.11 2.92
N ALA A 124 -4.41 -26.09 3.99
CA ALA A 124 -4.47 -25.05 5.01
C ALA A 124 -4.14 -23.64 4.45
N ILE A 125 -3.18 -23.54 3.53
CA ILE A 125 -2.85 -22.27 2.85
C ILE A 125 -3.99 -21.84 1.93
N GLU A 126 -4.65 -22.77 1.23
CA GLU A 126 -5.77 -22.43 0.35
C GLU A 126 -7.00 -21.96 1.13
N GLN A 127 -7.24 -22.50 2.33
CA GLN A 127 -8.28 -21.98 3.23
C GLN A 127 -8.03 -20.52 3.63
N LEU A 128 -6.77 -20.15 3.91
CA LEU A 128 -6.39 -18.76 4.16
C LEU A 128 -6.62 -17.87 2.93
N ARG A 129 -6.22 -18.33 1.75
CA ARG A 129 -6.42 -17.60 0.50
C ARG A 129 -7.90 -17.41 0.17
N ALA A 130 -8.74 -18.41 0.43
CA ALA A 130 -10.18 -18.31 0.26
C ALA A 130 -10.78 -17.26 1.21
N LEU A 131 -10.34 -17.23 2.47
CA LEU A 131 -10.74 -16.17 3.41
C LEU A 131 -10.30 -14.78 2.92
N ASP A 132 -9.08 -14.66 2.40
CA ASP A 132 -8.53 -13.40 1.89
C ASP A 132 -9.30 -12.88 0.69
N ARG A 133 -9.60 -13.74 -0.29
CA ARG A 133 -10.41 -13.40 -1.47
C ARG A 133 -11.79 -12.91 -1.05
N HIS A 134 -12.47 -13.65 -0.18
CA HIS A 134 -13.77 -13.27 0.34
C HIS A 134 -13.73 -11.91 1.04
N HIS A 135 -12.72 -11.67 1.90
CA HIS A 135 -12.59 -10.37 2.57
C HIS A 135 -12.35 -9.23 1.57
N LEU A 136 -11.48 -9.45 0.58
CA LEU A 136 -11.19 -8.47 -0.47
C LEU A 136 -12.45 -8.09 -1.24
N GLU A 137 -13.21 -9.08 -1.72
CA GLU A 137 -14.50 -8.90 -2.41
C GLU A 137 -15.48 -8.08 -1.56
N ARG A 138 -15.59 -8.39 -0.26
CA ARG A 138 -16.47 -7.64 0.66
C ARG A 138 -16.04 -6.19 0.84
N THR A 139 -14.73 -5.93 0.98
CA THR A 139 -14.23 -4.55 1.09
C THR A 139 -14.41 -3.75 -0.20
N GLN A 140 -14.24 -4.39 -1.36
CA GLN A 140 -14.49 -3.79 -2.67
C GLN A 140 -15.97 -3.46 -2.85
N ALA A 141 -16.88 -4.37 -2.49
CA ALA A 141 -18.32 -4.13 -2.55
C ALA A 141 -18.76 -2.94 -1.67
N ILE A 142 -18.21 -2.82 -0.45
CA ILE A 142 -18.50 -1.68 0.44
C ILE A 142 -18.02 -0.36 -0.18
N ASN A 143 -16.84 -0.36 -0.82
CA ASN A 143 -16.33 0.83 -1.50
C ASN A 143 -17.21 1.21 -2.70
N MET A 144 -17.52 0.23 -3.57
CA MET A 144 -18.33 0.44 -4.76
C MET A 144 -19.73 0.96 -4.42
N GLN A 145 -20.39 0.40 -3.40
CA GLN A 145 -21.68 0.89 -2.92
C GLN A 145 -21.61 2.35 -2.45
N CYS A 146 -20.53 2.74 -1.77
CA CYS A 146 -20.35 4.14 -1.38
C CYS A 146 -20.10 5.02 -2.61
N ASP A 147 -19.32 4.55 -3.58
CA ASP A 147 -19.02 5.30 -4.79
C ASP A 147 -20.29 5.52 -5.63
N GLU A 148 -21.19 4.53 -5.71
CA GLU A 148 -22.53 4.65 -6.31
C GLU A 148 -23.39 5.71 -5.60
N VAL A 149 -23.48 5.65 -4.26
CA VAL A 149 -24.23 6.65 -3.47
C VAL A 149 -23.69 8.07 -3.69
N LEU A 150 -22.36 8.22 -3.80
CA LEU A 150 -21.72 9.52 -4.05
C LEU A 150 -21.89 9.98 -5.51
N ALA A 151 -22.05 9.07 -6.46
CA ALA A 151 -22.32 9.40 -7.86
C ALA A 151 -23.78 9.88 -8.05
N ASP A 152 -24.73 9.25 -7.37
CA ASP A 152 -26.15 9.64 -7.42
C ASP A 152 -26.43 11.01 -6.78
N LYS A 153 -25.56 11.42 -5.84
CA LYS A 153 -25.64 12.71 -5.14
C LYS A 153 -24.36 13.53 -5.38
N PRO A 154 -24.21 14.14 -6.56
CA PRO A 154 -23.00 14.89 -6.88
C PRO A 154 -22.86 16.12 -5.98
N SER A 155 -21.63 16.36 -5.51
CA SER A 155 -21.28 17.53 -4.70
C SER A 155 -20.45 18.50 -5.53
N GLU A 156 -20.97 19.71 -5.76
CA GLU A 156 -20.25 20.77 -6.49
C GLU A 156 -18.94 21.15 -5.78
N HIS A 157 -18.96 21.20 -4.45
CA HIS A 157 -17.78 21.50 -3.64
C HIS A 157 -16.70 20.43 -3.81
N LEU A 158 -17.07 19.14 -3.75
CA LEU A 158 -16.12 18.06 -4.03
C LEU A 158 -15.58 18.16 -5.46
N SER A 159 -16.45 18.45 -6.44
CA SER A 159 -16.07 18.57 -7.85
C SER A 159 -15.03 19.68 -8.07
N ARG A 160 -15.23 20.87 -7.47
CA ARG A 160 -14.26 21.97 -7.50
C ARG A 160 -12.90 21.55 -6.92
N HIS A 161 -12.89 20.83 -5.80
CA HIS A 161 -11.63 20.35 -5.22
C HIS A 161 -10.96 19.26 -6.06
N ARG A 162 -11.74 18.36 -6.69
CA ARG A 162 -11.24 17.36 -7.66
C ARG A 162 -10.59 18.03 -8.86
N ASP A 163 -11.22 19.07 -9.40
CA ASP A 163 -10.70 19.84 -10.53
C ASP A 163 -9.39 20.56 -10.17
N ALA A 164 -9.33 21.18 -8.99
CA ALA A 164 -8.11 21.80 -8.50
C ALA A 164 -6.96 20.78 -8.32
N VAL A 165 -7.24 19.58 -7.77
CA VAL A 165 -6.24 18.51 -7.66
C VAL A 165 -5.76 18.06 -9.05
N ARG A 166 -6.68 17.91 -10.00
CA ARG A 166 -6.35 17.56 -11.39
C ARG A 166 -5.45 18.61 -12.04
N GLN A 167 -5.75 19.90 -11.88
CA GLN A 167 -4.94 20.99 -12.43
C GLN A 167 -3.52 20.99 -11.87
N VAL A 168 -3.34 20.76 -10.57
CA VAL A 168 -2.01 20.65 -9.95
C VAL A 168 -1.23 19.46 -10.52
N LEU A 169 -1.87 18.30 -10.66
CA LEU A 169 -1.22 17.12 -11.23
C LEU A 169 -0.85 17.31 -12.71
N GLN A 170 -1.71 17.93 -13.52
CA GLN A 170 -1.47 18.18 -14.94
C GLN A 170 -0.28 19.12 -15.20
N ARG A 171 -0.01 20.07 -14.30
CA ARG A 171 1.14 20.97 -14.41
C ARG A 171 2.42 20.43 -13.75
N SER A 172 2.32 19.33 -13.04
CA SER A 172 3.44 18.74 -12.30
C SER A 172 4.23 17.76 -13.17
N ALA A 173 5.54 17.70 -12.94
CA ALA A 173 6.43 16.74 -13.56
C ALA A 173 6.19 15.29 -13.07
N GLY A 174 5.47 15.14 -11.97
CA GLY A 174 5.17 13.86 -11.34
C GLY A 174 4.50 14.04 -9.98
N LEU A 175 4.22 12.92 -9.32
CA LEU A 175 3.59 12.81 -8.02
C LEU A 175 4.50 12.07 -7.04
N VAL A 176 4.67 12.64 -5.86
CA VAL A 176 5.31 12.00 -4.71
C VAL A 176 4.25 11.58 -3.70
N ILE A 177 4.24 10.32 -3.28
CA ILE A 177 3.34 9.79 -2.25
C ILE A 177 4.18 9.31 -1.07
N THR A 178 4.13 10.07 0.03
CA THR A 178 4.97 9.76 1.18
C THR A 178 4.45 8.54 1.97
N GLY A 179 5.26 8.07 2.92
CA GLY A 179 4.77 7.21 4.00
C GLY A 179 3.75 7.92 4.90
N GLY A 180 3.04 7.18 5.75
CA GLY A 180 2.06 7.74 6.68
C GLY A 180 0.93 6.77 7.02
N ASN A 181 -0.23 7.31 7.39
CA ASN A 181 -1.42 6.51 7.65
C ASN A 181 -2.04 6.03 6.33
N LEU A 182 -1.90 4.74 6.04
CA LEU A 182 -2.36 4.11 4.81
C LEU A 182 -3.86 4.27 4.57
N ALA A 183 -4.68 4.17 5.63
CA ALA A 183 -6.13 4.31 5.50
C ALA A 183 -6.51 5.72 5.05
N ILE A 184 -5.82 6.75 5.56
CA ILE A 184 -6.05 8.14 5.16
C ILE A 184 -5.59 8.36 3.72
N ILE A 185 -4.40 7.90 3.33
CA ILE A 185 -3.90 8.00 1.95
C ILE A 185 -4.94 7.43 0.97
N LEU A 186 -5.39 6.19 1.20
CA LEU A 186 -6.38 5.52 0.33
C LEU A 186 -7.70 6.29 0.28
N ASN A 187 -8.24 6.67 1.45
CA ASN A 187 -9.51 7.38 1.53
C ASN A 187 -9.47 8.72 0.80
N ARG A 188 -8.38 9.49 0.95
CA ARG A 188 -8.22 10.81 0.35
C ARG A 188 -7.96 10.73 -1.14
N MET A 189 -7.07 9.85 -1.58
CA MET A 189 -6.84 9.61 -3.00
C MET A 189 -8.10 9.14 -3.73
N ARG A 190 -8.90 8.24 -3.13
CA ARG A 190 -10.21 7.83 -3.68
C ARG A 190 -11.20 8.99 -3.75
N LEU A 191 -11.34 9.75 -2.66
CA LEU A 191 -12.28 10.88 -2.59
C LEU A 191 -12.01 11.91 -3.70
N PHE A 192 -10.73 12.21 -3.97
CA PHE A 192 -10.32 13.17 -4.99
C PHE A 192 -10.05 12.57 -6.37
N GLY A 193 -10.35 11.28 -6.60
CA GLY A 193 -10.21 10.64 -7.91
C GLY A 193 -8.76 10.54 -8.40
N VAL A 194 -7.79 10.53 -7.48
CA VAL A 194 -6.35 10.50 -7.83
C VAL A 194 -5.96 9.19 -8.54
N GLU A 195 -6.65 8.08 -8.24
CA GLU A 195 -6.44 6.75 -8.84
C GLU A 195 -6.39 6.79 -10.38
N GLU A 196 -7.31 7.51 -11.01
CA GLU A 196 -7.36 7.63 -12.47
C GLU A 196 -6.24 8.54 -13.00
N LEU A 197 -5.91 9.61 -12.26
CA LEU A 197 -4.92 10.60 -12.68
C LEU A 197 -3.48 10.05 -12.67
N ILE A 198 -3.20 9.07 -11.81
CA ILE A 198 -1.83 8.55 -11.63
C ILE A 198 -1.43 7.48 -12.66
N LYS A 199 -2.35 7.03 -13.52
CA LYS A 199 -2.06 6.00 -14.54
C LYS A 199 -0.96 6.43 -15.50
N ASP A 200 -1.00 7.70 -15.91
CA ASP A 200 -0.10 8.33 -16.87
C ASP A 200 0.90 9.31 -16.22
N THR A 201 0.92 9.39 -14.88
CA THR A 201 1.79 10.30 -14.13
C THR A 201 3.05 9.57 -13.67
N HIS A 202 4.21 10.25 -13.65
CA HIS A 202 5.40 9.74 -12.98
C HIS A 202 5.14 9.68 -11.48
N VAL A 203 5.27 8.51 -10.85
CA VAL A 203 4.97 8.33 -9.41
C VAL A 203 6.20 7.88 -8.65
N VAL A 204 6.54 8.59 -7.58
CA VAL A 204 7.53 8.20 -6.58
C VAL A 204 6.80 7.95 -5.28
N ALA A 205 6.94 6.78 -4.68
CA ALA A 205 6.24 6.46 -3.44
C ALA A 205 7.09 5.64 -2.48
N TRP A 206 6.86 5.80 -1.18
CA TRP A 206 7.52 4.97 -0.17
C TRP A 206 6.60 4.58 0.96
N SER A 207 6.99 3.54 1.69
CA SER A 207 6.26 3.03 2.84
C SER A 207 4.76 2.79 2.52
N ALA A 208 3.85 3.46 3.23
CA ALA A 208 2.41 3.34 2.97
C ALA A 208 2.01 3.79 1.55
N GLY A 209 2.67 4.81 0.99
CA GLY A 209 2.44 5.23 -0.40
C GLY A 209 2.72 4.11 -1.39
N ALA A 210 3.85 3.41 -1.24
CA ALA A 210 4.19 2.26 -2.08
C ALA A 210 3.17 1.12 -1.91
N MET A 211 2.79 0.82 -0.67
CA MET A 211 1.74 -0.18 -0.39
C MET A 211 0.41 0.16 -1.08
N ALA A 212 0.02 1.44 -1.12
CA ALA A 212 -1.23 1.89 -1.74
C ALA A 212 -1.27 1.63 -3.25
N LEU A 213 -0.12 1.56 -3.93
CA LEU A 213 -0.04 1.36 -5.38
C LEU A 213 -0.05 -0.12 -5.80
N ALA A 214 0.13 -1.04 -4.84
CA ALA A 214 -0.03 -2.48 -5.09
C ALA A 214 -1.51 -2.83 -5.35
N GLN A 215 -1.76 -4.02 -5.90
CA GLN A 215 -3.14 -4.51 -6.07
C GLN A 215 -3.76 -4.87 -4.72
N ARG A 216 -2.98 -5.47 -3.81
CA ARG A 216 -3.43 -5.92 -2.50
C ARG A 216 -2.57 -5.33 -1.41
N ILE A 217 -3.22 -4.89 -0.35
CA ILE A 217 -2.56 -4.26 0.78
C ILE A 217 -2.56 -5.23 1.96
N VAL A 218 -1.37 -5.52 2.48
CA VAL A 218 -1.19 -6.35 3.67
C VAL A 218 -0.69 -5.49 4.82
N LEU A 219 -1.42 -5.44 5.95
CA LEU A 219 -0.88 -4.90 7.20
C LEU A 219 -0.12 -6.02 7.93
N PHE A 220 1.03 -5.68 8.47
CA PHE A 220 1.92 -6.62 9.13
C PHE A 220 2.64 -5.95 10.29
N HIS A 221 2.63 -6.61 11.44
CA HIS A 221 3.38 -6.20 12.63
C HIS A 221 3.63 -7.44 13.50
N ASP A 222 4.73 -8.15 13.24
CA ASP A 222 5.14 -9.32 14.01
C ASP A 222 5.75 -8.95 15.38
N ARG A 223 6.15 -7.68 15.49
CA ARG A 223 6.81 -7.07 16.66
C ARG A 223 5.97 -5.93 17.24
N ALA A 224 4.65 -6.12 17.39
CA ALA A 224 3.79 -5.13 18.04
C ALA A 224 3.83 -5.25 19.58
N PRO A 225 3.68 -4.13 20.34
CA PRO A 225 3.68 -4.16 21.81
C PRO A 225 2.61 -5.07 22.43
N HIS A 226 1.49 -5.27 21.73
CA HIS A 226 0.34 -6.09 22.21
C HIS A 226 0.38 -7.53 21.67
N GLY A 227 1.57 -8.01 21.31
CA GLY A 227 1.79 -9.37 20.84
C GLY A 227 1.69 -9.56 19.32
N ARG A 228 1.90 -10.79 18.89
CA ARG A 228 2.05 -11.17 17.47
C ARG A 228 0.72 -11.01 16.74
N ARG A 229 0.68 -10.18 15.69
CA ARG A 229 -0.46 -10.07 14.79
C ARG A 229 -0.20 -10.84 13.51
N GLU A 230 -1.18 -11.57 13.02
CA GLU A 230 -1.05 -12.22 11.71
C GLU A 230 -1.11 -11.17 10.60
N PRO A 231 -0.30 -11.33 9.52
CA PRO A 231 -0.41 -10.48 8.34
C PRO A 231 -1.85 -10.51 7.81
N GLU A 232 -2.42 -9.33 7.57
CA GLU A 232 -3.83 -9.17 7.27
C GLU A 232 -4.04 -8.42 5.97
N ILE A 233 -4.95 -8.89 5.12
CA ILE A 233 -5.44 -8.07 4.01
C ILE A 233 -6.19 -6.88 4.61
N PHE A 234 -5.74 -5.68 4.29
CA PHE A 234 -6.45 -4.43 4.57
C PHE A 234 -7.59 -4.22 3.58
N GLY A 235 -7.32 -4.51 2.31
CA GLY A 235 -8.21 -4.27 1.17
C GLY A 235 -7.41 -4.15 -0.12
N ALA A 236 -8.07 -3.68 -1.17
CA ALA A 236 -7.43 -3.38 -2.45
C ALA A 236 -6.66 -2.04 -2.39
N GLY A 237 -5.49 -2.01 -3.02
CA GLY A 237 -4.84 -0.75 -3.37
C GLY A 237 -5.34 -0.21 -4.71
N PHE A 238 -4.56 0.67 -5.33
CA PHE A 238 -4.85 1.27 -6.64
C PHE A 238 -4.41 0.41 -7.83
N GLY A 239 -3.70 -0.70 -7.59
CA GLY A 239 -3.43 -1.70 -8.63
C GLY A 239 -2.51 -1.22 -9.76
N LEU A 240 -1.75 -0.13 -9.58
CA LEU A 240 -0.75 0.31 -10.56
C LEU A 240 0.39 -0.70 -10.72
N LEU A 241 0.71 -1.42 -9.64
CA LEU A 241 1.79 -2.41 -9.57
C LEU A 241 1.21 -3.78 -9.17
N PRO A 242 0.54 -4.50 -10.11
CA PRO A 242 0.04 -5.85 -9.85
C PRO A 242 1.20 -6.84 -9.72
N GLY A 243 0.98 -7.96 -9.04
CA GLY A 243 2.02 -8.99 -8.86
C GLY A 243 2.99 -8.72 -7.70
N PHE A 244 2.80 -7.65 -6.93
CA PHE A 244 3.67 -7.27 -5.82
C PHE A 244 2.90 -7.01 -4.53
N ILE A 245 3.49 -7.40 -3.39
CA ILE A 245 3.10 -6.96 -2.06
C ILE A 245 4.33 -6.38 -1.38
N PHE A 246 4.24 -5.11 -1.00
CA PHE A 246 5.34 -4.39 -0.37
C PHE A 246 5.28 -4.49 1.15
N PHE A 247 6.45 -4.78 1.75
CA PHE A 247 6.66 -4.83 3.19
C PHE A 247 7.72 -3.78 3.59
N PRO A 248 7.33 -2.50 3.74
CA PRO A 248 8.25 -1.47 4.20
C PRO A 248 8.73 -1.69 5.63
N ASP A 249 10.00 -1.38 5.88
CA ASP A 249 10.65 -1.55 7.20
C ASP A 249 10.51 -3.00 7.72
N ALA A 250 10.76 -3.95 6.83
CA ALA A 250 10.62 -5.38 7.07
C ALA A 250 11.54 -5.86 8.21
N ALA A 251 12.78 -5.36 8.29
CA ALA A 251 13.75 -5.75 9.32
C ALA A 251 13.25 -5.44 10.75
N ALA A 252 12.54 -4.33 10.92
CA ALA A 252 11.96 -3.94 12.21
C ALA A 252 10.62 -4.63 12.49
N ARG A 253 9.83 -4.93 11.44
CA ARG A 253 8.41 -5.32 11.59
C ARG A 253 8.12 -6.79 11.38
N LEU A 254 8.97 -7.51 10.66
CA LEU A 254 8.85 -8.95 10.41
C LEU A 254 9.79 -9.76 11.31
N ARG A 255 9.41 -11.01 11.57
CA ARG A 255 10.26 -12.01 12.20
C ARG A 255 10.91 -12.88 11.13
N ASP A 256 11.85 -12.28 10.40
CA ASP A 256 12.67 -12.91 9.37
C ASP A 256 13.35 -14.22 9.79
N LYS A 257 13.66 -14.39 11.10
CA LYS A 257 14.20 -15.64 11.66
C LYS A 257 13.17 -16.77 11.85
N ASP A 258 11.86 -16.50 11.85
CA ASP A 258 10.81 -17.53 11.96
C ASP A 258 10.45 -18.04 10.55
N ARG A 259 11.22 -19.01 10.04
CA ARG A 259 11.10 -19.51 8.66
C ARG A 259 9.69 -19.97 8.29
N ALA A 260 9.02 -20.74 9.13
CA ALA A 260 7.65 -21.19 8.86
C ALA A 260 6.65 -20.03 8.74
N ARG A 261 6.89 -18.91 9.43
CA ARG A 261 6.04 -17.72 9.33
C ARG A 261 6.28 -16.99 8.01
N MET A 262 7.54 -16.83 7.63
CA MET A 262 7.93 -16.20 6.37
C MET A 262 7.51 -17.06 5.16
N GLU A 263 7.60 -18.39 5.29
CA GLU A 263 7.10 -19.36 4.32
C GLU A 263 5.58 -19.26 4.18
N LEU A 264 4.84 -19.25 5.30
CA LEU A 264 3.39 -19.06 5.24
C LEU A 264 3.05 -17.73 4.55
N LEU A 265 3.78 -16.66 4.87
CA LEU A 265 3.58 -15.34 4.30
C LEU A 265 3.76 -15.35 2.77
N SER A 266 4.86 -15.89 2.25
CA SER A 266 5.12 -15.93 0.81
C SER A 266 4.20 -16.91 0.07
N ARG A 267 3.99 -18.11 0.61
CA ARG A 267 3.09 -19.11 -0.01
C ARG A 267 1.65 -18.64 -0.01
N ARG A 268 1.16 -18.01 1.06
CA ARG A 268 -0.20 -17.47 1.13
C ARG A 268 -0.46 -16.44 0.05
N PHE A 269 0.47 -15.51 -0.15
CA PHE A 269 0.25 -14.39 -1.07
C PHE A 269 0.70 -14.65 -2.51
N ALA A 270 1.38 -15.76 -2.80
CA ALA A 270 1.64 -16.15 -4.18
C ALA A 270 0.34 -16.16 -5.04
N PRO A 271 0.41 -15.75 -6.33
CA PRO A 271 1.62 -15.50 -7.11
C PRO A 271 2.29 -14.15 -6.87
N ASP A 272 1.67 -13.23 -6.13
CA ASP A 272 2.30 -11.93 -5.86
C ASP A 272 3.61 -12.09 -5.09
N GLN A 273 4.61 -11.34 -5.50
CA GLN A 273 5.93 -11.35 -4.91
C GLN A 273 5.93 -10.49 -3.65
N CYS A 274 6.24 -11.12 -2.51
CA CYS A 274 6.39 -10.43 -1.24
C CYS A 274 7.77 -9.76 -1.17
N ILE A 275 7.82 -8.44 -1.30
CA ILE A 275 9.06 -7.66 -1.34
C ILE A 275 9.27 -6.91 -0.03
N ALA A 276 10.35 -7.24 0.67
CA ALA A 276 10.85 -6.51 1.83
C ALA A 276 11.60 -5.25 1.36
N MET A 277 11.18 -4.09 1.89
CA MET A 277 11.68 -2.78 1.51
C MET A 277 12.18 -2.02 2.74
N ASP A 278 13.43 -2.26 3.11
CA ASP A 278 14.09 -1.54 4.20
C ASP A 278 14.67 -0.20 3.72
N ASN A 279 15.16 0.63 4.64
CA ASN A 279 15.80 1.91 4.30
C ASN A 279 16.91 1.70 3.24
N GLY A 280 16.97 2.60 2.24
CA GLY A 280 17.88 2.47 1.10
C GLY A 280 17.40 1.56 -0.04
N THR A 281 16.23 0.92 0.09
CA THR A 281 15.61 0.17 -1.02
C THR A 281 15.11 1.11 -2.11
N ALA A 282 15.33 0.75 -3.38
CA ALA A 282 14.69 1.37 -4.53
C ALA A 282 14.27 0.31 -5.56
N LEU A 283 13.06 0.45 -6.10
CA LEU A 283 12.52 -0.37 -7.19
C LEU A 283 12.00 0.57 -8.26
N HIS A 284 12.61 0.53 -9.44
CA HIS A 284 12.15 1.28 -10.61
C HIS A 284 11.37 0.36 -11.53
N PHE A 285 10.16 0.77 -11.89
CA PHE A 285 9.30 0.06 -12.82
C PHE A 285 9.10 0.86 -14.12
N SER A 286 9.08 0.12 -15.23
CA SER A 286 8.52 0.58 -16.50
C SER A 286 7.21 -0.17 -16.73
N GLY A 287 6.08 0.53 -16.60
CA GLY A 287 4.78 -0.11 -16.51
C GLY A 287 4.68 -0.99 -15.25
N ALA A 288 4.44 -2.29 -15.41
CA ALA A 288 4.37 -3.25 -14.30
C ALA A 288 5.67 -4.07 -14.11
N ALA A 289 6.64 -3.93 -15.01
CA ALA A 289 7.90 -4.66 -14.96
C ALA A 289 8.96 -3.87 -14.18
N VAL A 290 9.72 -4.55 -13.33
CA VAL A 290 10.85 -3.94 -12.63
C VAL A 290 12.04 -3.87 -13.58
N VAL A 291 12.53 -2.66 -13.83
CA VAL A 291 13.69 -2.40 -14.70
C VAL A 291 14.98 -2.19 -13.92
N SER A 292 14.89 -1.76 -12.66
CA SER A 292 16.03 -1.77 -11.74
C SER A 292 15.59 -1.98 -10.30
N ALA A 293 16.46 -2.61 -9.52
CA ALA A 293 16.24 -2.85 -8.10
C ALA A 293 17.55 -2.67 -7.34
N SER A 294 17.51 -1.93 -6.23
CA SER A 294 18.63 -1.76 -5.30
C SER A 294 18.16 -2.05 -3.88
N ASN A 295 18.94 -2.85 -3.14
CA ASN A 295 18.69 -3.21 -1.73
C ASN A 295 17.32 -3.83 -1.42
N ALA A 296 16.54 -4.22 -2.44
CA ALA A 296 15.28 -4.93 -2.27
C ALA A 296 15.53 -6.42 -2.01
N ARG A 297 14.68 -7.02 -1.17
CA ARG A 297 14.72 -8.47 -0.88
C ARG A 297 13.36 -9.11 -1.13
N ARG A 298 13.35 -10.30 -1.72
CA ARG A 298 12.14 -11.12 -1.89
C ARG A 298 12.05 -12.13 -0.76
N ILE A 299 10.85 -12.31 -0.23
CA ILE A 299 10.55 -13.42 0.67
C ILE A 299 10.28 -14.67 -0.18
N ALA A 300 11.22 -15.61 -0.16
CA ALA A 300 11.18 -16.85 -0.93
C ALA A 300 10.14 -17.84 -0.40
N LYS A 301 9.85 -18.88 -1.19
CA LYS A 301 8.83 -19.90 -0.87
C LYS A 301 9.16 -20.73 0.38
N ASP A 302 10.44 -20.82 0.75
CA ASP A 302 10.94 -21.47 1.96
C ASP A 302 11.00 -20.50 3.18
N GLY A 303 10.53 -19.27 3.01
CA GLY A 303 10.59 -18.21 4.01
C GLY A 303 11.94 -17.52 4.14
N GLY A 304 12.89 -17.77 3.24
CA GLY A 304 14.14 -17.02 3.16
C GLY A 304 13.98 -15.61 2.63
N LEU A 305 14.95 -14.75 2.98
CA LEU A 305 15.11 -13.45 2.34
C LEU A 305 16.25 -13.55 1.32
N GLU A 306 15.92 -13.33 0.05
CA GLU A 306 16.86 -13.36 -1.06
C GLU A 306 16.97 -11.97 -1.66
N SER A 307 18.15 -11.60 -2.18
CA SER A 307 18.29 -10.38 -2.98
C SER A 307 17.31 -10.41 -4.15
N PHE A 308 16.50 -9.37 -4.28
CA PHE A 308 15.59 -9.26 -5.41
C PHE A 308 16.40 -8.81 -6.64
N ARG A 309 16.30 -9.60 -7.71
CA ARG A 309 16.97 -9.31 -8.99
C ARG A 309 15.90 -9.11 -10.06
N THR A 310 16.14 -8.17 -10.97
CA THR A 310 15.33 -8.03 -12.18
C THR A 310 15.50 -9.29 -13.04
N SER A 311 14.40 -9.78 -13.59
CA SER A 311 14.38 -10.89 -14.54
C SER A 311 14.97 -10.48 -15.89
#